data_AF-A0A932EXI6-F1
#
_entry.id   AF-A0A932EXI6-F1
#
_cell.length_a   1.000
_cell.length_b   1.000
_cell.length_c   1.000
_cell.angle_alpha   90.00
_cell.angle_beta   90.00
_cell.angle_gamma   90.00
#
_symmetry.space_group_name_H-M   'P 1'
#
loop_
_entity.id
_entity.type
_entity.pdbx_description
1 polymer ?
#
loop_
_entity_poly.entity_id
_entity_poly.type
_entity_poly.pdbx_seq_one_letter_code
_entity_poly.pdbx_strand_id
1 'polypeptide(L)'
;MLLPSDAPSRRLDEELDDLLGLLPMLRVTPRLADRVFDQLVDVLLERLLLDLRARRRCGEIDSRRYLDELEELVGACRHVELLPPPRRV
;
A
#
# COMPACT_ATOMS: atom_id res chain seq x y z
N MET A 1 -23.39 -10.60 7.25
CA MET A 1 -22.58 -10.21 8.43
C MET A 1 -21.49 -9.29 7.92
N LEU A 2 -21.60 -7.99 8.16
CA LEU A 2 -20.53 -7.03 7.84
C LEU A 2 -19.37 -7.31 8.80
N LEU A 3 -18.22 -7.71 8.28
CA LEU A 3 -17.03 -7.91 9.08
C LEU A 3 -16.61 -6.54 9.66
N PRO A 4 -16.26 -6.44 10.95
CA PRO A 4 -15.77 -5.20 11.53
C PRO A 4 -14.33 -4.94 11.03
N SER A 5 -14.16 -4.48 9.79
CA SER A 5 -12.85 -4.05 9.25
C SER A 5 -12.91 -3.23 7.95
N ASP A 6 -14.05 -2.70 7.50
CA ASP A 6 -14.11 -1.89 6.26
C ASP A 6 -13.73 -0.42 6.45
N ALA A 7 -13.75 0.08 7.69
CA ALA A 7 -13.41 1.47 8.00
C ALA A 7 -12.00 1.91 7.57
N PRO A 8 -10.91 1.15 7.85
CA PRO A 8 -9.57 1.54 7.39
C PRO A 8 -9.44 1.48 5.87
N SER A 9 -10.06 0.49 5.21
CA SER A 9 -10.03 0.37 3.75
C SER A 9 -10.72 1.54 3.07
N ARG A 10 -11.91 1.93 3.54
CA ARG A 10 -12.66 3.06 2.99
C ARG A 10 -11.92 4.39 3.15
N ARG A 11 -11.29 4.60 4.30
CA ARG A 11 -10.48 5.81 4.54
C ARG A 11 -9.31 5.90 3.58
N LEU A 12 -8.64 4.78 3.30
CA LEU A 12 -7.53 4.74 2.34
C LEU A 12 -8.00 4.93 0.91
N ASP A 13 -9.18 4.41 0.56
CA ASP A 13 -9.77 4.63 -0.77
C ASP A 13 -10.09 6.14 -0.97
N GLU A 14 -10.65 6.80 0.05
CA GLU A 14 -10.88 8.26 0.04
C GLU A 14 -9.56 9.06 -0.04
N GLU A 15 -8.53 8.67 0.73
CA GLU A 15 -7.21 9.32 0.69
C GLU A 15 -6.49 9.11 -0.66
N LEU A 16 -6.65 7.94 -1.27
CA LEU A 16 -6.12 7.64 -2.59
C LEU A 16 -6.79 8.51 -3.67
N ASP A 17 -8.12 8.64 -3.62
CA ASP A 17 -8.88 9.50 -4.54
C ASP A 17 -8.45 10.96 -4.42
N ASP A 18 -8.26 11.46 -3.19
CA ASP A 18 -7.77 12.81 -2.94
C ASP A 18 -6.37 13.03 -3.56
N LEU A 19 -5.44 12.10 -3.34
CA LEU A 19 -4.07 12.17 -3.87
C LEU A 19 -4.02 12.11 -5.40
N LEU A 20 -4.83 11.23 -6.01
CA LEU A 20 -4.96 11.14 -7.46
C LEU A 20 -5.55 12.43 -8.04
N GLY A 21 -6.46 13.08 -7.30
CA GLY A 21 -6.98 14.40 -7.62
C GLY A 21 -5.93 15.51 -7.67
N LEU A 22 -4.77 15.34 -7.00
CA LEU A 22 -3.66 16.30 -7.03
C LEU A 22 -2.75 16.16 -8.25
N LEU A 23 -2.81 15.05 -8.99
CA LEU A 23 -1.93 14.78 -10.14
C LEU A 23 -1.92 15.90 -11.20
N PRO A 24 -3.04 16.56 -11.55
CA PRO A 24 -3.04 17.68 -12.48
C PRO A 24 -2.22 18.89 -11.98
N MET A 25 -2.15 19.11 -10.66
CA MET A 25 -1.41 20.22 -10.06
C MET A 25 0.10 20.02 -10.08
N LEU A 26 0.57 18.77 -10.20
CA LEU A 26 2.00 18.45 -10.26
C LEU A 26 2.68 19.05 -11.50
N ARG A 27 1.92 19.27 -12.58
CA ARG A 27 2.42 19.96 -13.79
C ARG A 27 2.75 21.43 -13.56
N VAL A 28 2.10 22.05 -12.58
CA VAL A 28 2.22 23.49 -12.28
C VAL A 28 3.17 23.71 -11.10
N THR A 29 3.22 22.77 -10.15
CA THR A 29 4.05 22.84 -8.95
C THR A 29 4.90 21.58 -8.80
N PRO A 30 6.07 21.51 -9.46
CA PRO A 30 6.93 20.32 -9.43
C PRO A 30 7.41 19.95 -8.02
N ARG A 31 7.52 20.95 -7.13
CA ARG A 31 7.92 20.76 -5.72
C ARG A 31 6.91 19.95 -4.90
N LEU A 32 5.67 19.83 -5.36
CA LEU A 32 4.66 18.97 -4.74
C LEU A 32 4.77 17.52 -5.24
N ALA A 33 5.44 17.27 -6.37
CA ALA A 33 5.46 15.96 -7.00
C ALA A 33 6.10 14.90 -6.11
N ASP A 34 7.27 15.19 -5.53
CA ASP A 34 7.97 14.24 -4.67
C ASP A 34 7.12 13.85 -3.45
N ARG A 35 6.50 14.85 -2.77
CA ARG A 35 5.66 14.59 -1.60
C ARG A 35 4.37 13.84 -1.92
N VAL A 36 3.71 14.21 -3.02
CA VAL A 36 2.48 13.52 -3.46
C VAL A 36 2.81 12.10 -3.89
N PHE A 37 3.96 11.88 -4.53
CA PHE A 37 4.44 10.56 -4.90
C PHE A 37 4.73 9.71 -3.66
N ASP A 38 5.48 10.24 -2.69
CA ASP A 38 5.77 9.53 -1.43
C ASP A 38 4.48 9.12 -0.71
N GLN A 39 3.52 10.06 -0.57
CA GLN A 39 2.25 9.78 0.09
C GLN A 39 1.38 8.77 -0.70
N LEU A 40 1.40 8.85 -2.03
CA LEU A 40 0.69 7.89 -2.88
C LEU A 40 1.24 6.47 -2.71
N VAL A 41 2.57 6.34 -2.65
CA VAL A 41 3.23 5.05 -2.41
C VAL A 41 2.84 4.49 -1.03
N ASP A 42 2.86 5.32 0.01
CA ASP A 42 2.49 4.90 1.37
C ASP A 42 1.06 4.37 1.43
N VAL A 43 0.09 5.10 0.88
CA VAL A 43 -1.32 4.72 0.86
C VAL A 43 -1.55 3.42 0.07
N LEU A 44 -0.88 3.27 -1.09
CA LEU A 44 -0.97 2.05 -1.89
C LEU A 44 -0.40 0.83 -1.15
N LEU A 45 0.74 0.98 -0.49
CA LEU A 45 1.34 -0.10 0.31
C LEU A 45 0.44 -0.49 1.49
N GLU A 46 -0.13 0.49 2.18
CA GLU A 46 -1.06 0.22 3.28
C GLU A 46 -2.30 -0.54 2.78
N ARG A 47 -2.85 -0.12 1.64
CA ARG A 47 -4.02 -0.79 1.02
C ARG A 47 -3.72 -2.23 0.65
N LEU A 48 -2.57 -2.50 0.02
CA LEU A 48 -2.12 -3.85 -0.36
C LEU A 48 -1.94 -4.75 0.87
N LEU A 49 -1.34 -4.22 1.94
CA LEU A 49 -1.15 -4.97 3.20
C LEU A 49 -2.49 -5.27 3.89
N LEU A 50 -3.44 -4.34 3.87
CA LEU A 50 -4.78 -4.56 4.42
C LEU A 50 -5.55 -5.61 3.63
N ASP A 51 -5.47 -5.57 2.30
CA ASP A 51 -6.09 -6.56 1.42
C ASP A 51 -5.53 -7.96 1.66
N LEU A 52 -4.21 -8.10 1.68
CA LEU A 52 -3.54 -9.38 1.97
C LEU A 52 -3.94 -9.95 3.35
N ARG A 53 -4.04 -9.08 4.37
CA ARG A 53 -4.53 -9.48 5.70
C ARG A 53 -6.02 -9.83 5.71
N ALA A 54 -6.83 -9.20 4.88
CA ALA A 54 -8.25 -9.51 4.76
C ALA A 54 -8.44 -10.89 4.12
N ARG A 55 -7.75 -11.15 3.00
CA ARG A 55 -7.72 -12.45 2.31
C ARG A 55 -7.28 -13.59 3.22
N ARG A 56 -6.28 -13.36 4.08
CA ARG A 56 -5.90 -14.34 5.13
C ARG A 56 -7.01 -14.54 6.17
N ARG A 57 -7.60 -13.45 6.67
CA ARG A 57 -8.61 -13.50 7.74
C ARG A 57 -9.91 -14.19 7.30
N CYS A 58 -10.31 -14.05 6.05
CA CYS A 58 -11.49 -14.74 5.50
C CYS A 58 -11.19 -16.19 5.06
N GLY A 59 -9.93 -16.63 5.14
CA GLY A 59 -9.53 -17.99 4.75
C GLY A 59 -9.39 -18.18 3.24
N GLU A 60 -9.35 -17.10 2.44
CA GLU A 60 -9.09 -17.18 1.00
C GLU A 60 -7.66 -17.64 0.72
N ILE A 61 -6.71 -17.25 1.58
CA ILE A 61 -5.33 -17.73 1.54
C ILE A 61 -4.92 -18.31 2.89
N ASP A 62 -4.08 -19.34 2.85
CA ASP A 62 -3.50 -19.94 4.05
C ASP A 62 -2.28 -19.14 4.57
N SER A 63 -1.72 -19.57 5.71
CA SER A 63 -0.60 -18.86 6.32
C SER A 63 0.69 -18.95 5.52
N ARG A 64 0.90 -20.01 4.73
CA ARG A 64 2.10 -20.14 3.89
C ARG A 64 2.00 -19.18 2.72
N ARG A 65 0.87 -19.19 2.01
CA ARG A 65 0.60 -18.30 0.89
C ARG A 65 0.63 -16.83 1.29
N TYR A 66 0.12 -16.50 2.47
CA TYR A 66 0.25 -15.15 3.04
C TYR A 66 1.71 -14.70 3.22
N LEU A 67 2.59 -15.59 3.68
CA LEU A 67 4.01 -15.27 3.84
C LEU A 67 4.71 -15.14 2.48
N ASP A 68 4.41 -16.03 1.54
CA ASP A 68 4.96 -15.98 0.18
C ASP A 68 4.59 -14.64 -0.50
N GLU A 69 3.31 -14.24 -0.47
CA GLU A 69 2.87 -12.96 -1.06
C GLU A 69 3.43 -11.74 -0.31
N LEU A 70 3.63 -11.83 1.01
CA LEU A 70 4.28 -10.75 1.77
C LEU A 70 5.76 -10.62 1.42
N GLU A 71 6.47 -11.74 1.22
CA GLU A 71 7.87 -11.74 0.81
C GLU A 71 8.03 -11.20 -0.61
N GLU A 72 7.13 -11.56 -1.53
CA GLU A 72 7.06 -10.99 -2.87
C GLU A 72 6.85 -9.47 -2.84
N LEU A 73 5.91 -8.98 -2.02
CA LEU A 73 5.67 -7.54 -1.85
C LEU A 73 6.91 -6.81 -1.31
N VAL A 74 7.55 -7.34 -0.27
CA VAL A 74 8.79 -6.78 0.27
C VAL A 74 9.91 -6.80 -0.77
N GLY A 75 10.02 -7.88 -1.55
CA GLY A 75 10.97 -8.01 -2.65
C GLY A 75 10.75 -6.95 -3.71
N ALA A 76 9.51 -6.72 -4.13
CA ALA A 76 9.15 -5.68 -5.08
C ALA A 76 9.50 -4.29 -4.55
N CYS A 77 9.15 -3.97 -3.31
CA CYS A 77 9.47 -2.68 -2.70
C CYS A 77 10.98 -2.43 -2.60
N ARG A 78 11.79 -3.47 -2.30
CA ARG A 78 13.25 -3.34 -2.32
C ARG A 78 13.80 -3.14 -3.73
N HIS A 79 13.22 -3.81 -4.73
CA HIS A 79 13.67 -3.69 -6.12
C HIS A 79 13.52 -2.27 -6.66
N VAL A 80 12.50 -1.54 -6.21
CA VAL A 80 12.26 -0.12 -6.56
C VAL A 80 12.79 0.85 -5.50
N GLU A 81 13.68 0.39 -4.60
CA GLU A 81 14.34 1.21 -3.58
C GLU A 81 13.41 1.88 -2.55
N LEU A 82 12.15 1.44 -2.45
CA LEU A 82 11.20 1.92 -1.43
C LEU A 82 11.50 1.39 -0.03
N LEU A 83 12.17 0.24 0.07
CA LEU A 83 12.61 -0.33 1.33
C LEU A 83 14.14 -0.44 1.37
N PRO A 84 14.75 -0.20 2.55
CA PRO A 84 16.18 -0.40 2.70
C PRO A 84 16.55 -1.88 2.49
N PRO A 85 17.82 -2.16 2.11
CA PRO A 85 18.30 -3.52 1.98
C PRO A 85 18.17 -4.26 3.32
N PRO A 86 17.95 -5.59 3.29
CA PRO A 86 17.81 -6.38 4.51
C PRO A 86 19.05 -6.19 5.39
N ARG A 87 18.84 -5.79 6.64
CA ARG A 87 19.92 -5.79 7.63
C ARG A 87 20.26 -7.24 7.93
N ARG A 88 21.51 -7.64 7.67
CA ARG A 88 22.01 -8.94 8.12
C ARG A 88 22.04 -8.92 9.64
N VAL A 89 21.23 -9.78 10.26
CA VAL A 89 21.28 -10.10 11.69
C VAL A 89 22.12 -11.35 11.87
#